data_AF-A0A800J7Y5-F1
#
_entry.id   AF-A0A800J7Y5-F1
#
_cell.length_a   1.000
_cell.length_b   1.000
_cell.length_c   1.000
_cell.angle_alpha   90.00
_cell.angle_beta   90.00
_cell.angle_gamma   90.00
#
_symmetry.space_group_name_H-M   'P 1'
#
loop_
_entity.id
_entity.type
_entity.pdbx_description
1 polymer ?
#
loop_
_entity_poly.entity_id
_entity_poly.type
_entity_poly.pdbx_seq_one_letter_code
_entity_poly.pdbx_strand_id
1 'polypeptide(L)'
;MPTPDTSARASRLRAPGPKPPRLPASRSAPATTRPSPTAASVPAFDYALIRVVPHVPLGDGETVGAILQCRQKRFIGIAWAQTPEALAERFSQLNADLVARYLHAMERVAEGEGPIGKYTASERFHWLTATRSTVIRCSPVHTGLTDDPAASLERIAAGLR
;
A
#
# COMPACT_ATOMS: atom_id res chain seq x y z
N MET A 1 61.53 -31.70 -50.10
CA MET A 1 62.27 -31.40 -48.86
C MET A 1 61.26 -31.22 -47.74
N PRO A 2 61.50 -31.79 -46.56
CA PRO A 2 60.48 -32.29 -45.65
C PRO A 2 60.40 -31.51 -44.32
N THR A 3 59.57 -32.04 -43.43
CA THR A 3 59.59 -31.98 -41.96
C THR A 3 58.75 -30.91 -41.23
N PRO A 4 58.25 -31.29 -40.04
CA PRO A 4 56.92 -30.95 -39.56
C PRO A 4 56.98 -30.19 -38.23
N ASP A 5 55.83 -29.87 -37.63
CA ASP A 5 55.68 -30.22 -36.22
C ASP A 5 54.20 -30.47 -35.90
N THR A 6 53.84 -31.75 -35.94
CA THR A 6 52.71 -32.29 -35.18
C THR A 6 53.34 -32.99 -33.99
N SER A 7 53.21 -32.40 -32.81
CA SER A 7 53.31 -33.16 -31.57
C SER A 7 52.18 -32.74 -30.64
N ALA A 8 51.13 -33.56 -30.72
CA ALA A 8 50.01 -33.59 -29.81
C ALA A 8 50.50 -33.75 -28.37
N ARG A 9 50.23 -32.74 -27.53
CA ARG A 9 50.33 -32.89 -26.08
C ARG A 9 49.15 -33.75 -25.62
N ALA A 10 49.42 -35.05 -25.44
CA ALA A 10 48.54 -35.97 -24.74
C ALA A 10 48.31 -35.48 -23.31
N SER A 11 47.12 -34.93 -23.08
CA SER A 11 46.57 -34.61 -21.77
C SER A 11 46.38 -35.92 -20.99
N ARG A 12 47.21 -36.12 -19.96
CA ARG A 12 47.06 -37.22 -19.00
C ARG A 12 45.71 -37.05 -18.28
N LEU A 13 44.80 -37.98 -18.51
CA LEU A 13 43.54 -38.10 -17.77
C LEU A 13 43.85 -38.37 -16.30
N ARG A 14 43.37 -37.48 -15.42
CA ARG A 14 43.47 -37.61 -13.97
C ARG A 14 42.46 -38.66 -13.50
N ALA A 15 42.92 -39.64 -12.72
CA ALA A 15 42.04 -40.64 -12.10
C ALA A 15 40.99 -39.98 -11.19
N PRO A 16 39.76 -40.53 -11.09
CA PRO A 16 38.73 -40.00 -10.20
C PRO A 16 39.09 -40.26 -8.74
N GLY A 17 39.06 -39.20 -7.92
CA GLY A 17 39.24 -39.29 -6.46
C GLY A 17 38.05 -40.01 -5.78
N PRO A 18 38.23 -40.49 -4.53
CA PRO A 18 37.20 -41.22 -3.81
C PRO A 18 35.98 -40.32 -3.50
N LYS A 19 34.78 -40.89 -3.64
CA LYS A 19 33.50 -40.21 -3.33
C LYS A 19 33.45 -39.84 -1.84
N PRO A 20 32.95 -38.63 -1.49
CA PRO A 20 32.75 -38.25 -0.10
C PRO A 20 31.65 -39.11 0.56
N PRO A 21 31.71 -39.32 1.88
CA PRO A 21 30.72 -40.12 2.60
C PRO A 21 29.34 -39.45 2.57
N ARG A 22 28.30 -40.27 2.43
CA ARG A 22 26.88 -39.83 2.44
C ARG A 22 26.51 -39.29 3.83
N LEU A 23 26.00 -38.06 3.87
CA LEU A 23 25.36 -37.48 5.05
C LEU A 23 24.09 -38.28 5.40
N PRO A 24 23.78 -38.50 6.68
CA PRO A 24 22.56 -39.19 7.09
C PRO A 24 21.31 -38.35 6.77
N ALA A 25 20.22 -39.04 6.43
CA ALA A 25 18.94 -38.44 6.09
C ALA A 25 18.42 -37.52 7.19
N SER A 26 18.03 -36.30 6.81
CA SER A 26 17.39 -35.34 7.71
C SER A 26 16.11 -35.94 8.28
N ARG A 27 16.04 -36.06 9.61
CA ARG A 27 14.78 -36.37 10.30
C ARG A 27 13.77 -35.26 10.01
N SER A 28 12.65 -35.62 9.39
CA SER A 28 11.53 -34.75 9.12
C SER A 28 11.04 -34.11 10.43
N ALA A 29 11.05 -32.78 10.49
CA ALA A 29 10.39 -32.04 11.57
C ALA A 29 8.88 -32.32 11.54
N PRO A 30 8.19 -32.35 12.69
CA PRO A 30 6.75 -32.56 12.70
C PRO A 30 6.07 -31.43 11.94
N ALA A 31 5.18 -31.80 11.01
CA ALA A 31 4.36 -30.85 10.27
C ALA A 31 3.61 -29.98 11.27
N THR A 32 3.98 -28.70 11.34
CA THR A 32 3.22 -27.72 12.09
C THR A 32 1.90 -27.57 11.35
N THR A 33 0.83 -28.15 11.89
CA THR A 33 -0.53 -28.00 11.36
C THR A 33 -0.84 -26.51 11.34
N ARG A 34 -0.77 -25.88 10.16
CA ARG A 34 -1.22 -24.51 9.96
C ARG A 34 -2.72 -24.51 10.29
N PRO A 35 -3.20 -23.71 11.26
CA PRO A 35 -4.61 -23.69 11.58
C PRO A 35 -5.41 -23.29 10.33
N SER A 36 -6.48 -24.04 10.07
CA SER A 36 -7.41 -23.82 8.96
C SER A 36 -8.09 -22.45 9.09
N PRO A 37 -8.34 -21.71 7.98
CA PRO A 37 -8.96 -20.39 8.02
C PRO A 37 -10.47 -20.53 8.27
N THR A 38 -10.86 -20.81 9.51
CA THR A 38 -12.28 -20.87 9.91
C THR A 38 -12.50 -20.38 11.34
N ALA A 39 -11.61 -19.53 11.86
CA ALA A 39 -11.98 -18.61 12.92
C ALA A 39 -12.58 -17.37 12.25
N ALA A 40 -13.75 -16.92 12.68
CA ALA A 40 -14.33 -15.65 12.26
C ALA A 40 -13.35 -14.52 12.62
N SER A 41 -12.44 -14.20 11.70
CA SER A 41 -11.46 -13.15 11.90
C SER A 41 -12.15 -11.82 11.61
N VAL A 42 -12.07 -10.90 12.57
CA VAL A 42 -12.51 -9.51 12.38
C VAL A 42 -11.92 -9.00 11.05
N PRO A 43 -12.74 -8.42 10.15
CA PRO A 43 -12.29 -7.98 8.84
C PRO A 43 -11.15 -6.97 8.91
N ALA A 44 -10.19 -7.09 8.00
CA ALA A 44 -9.13 -6.10 7.86
C ALA A 44 -9.59 -4.92 7.01
N PHE A 45 -9.12 -3.73 7.36
CA PHE A 45 -9.30 -2.51 6.59
C PHE A 45 -7.97 -1.77 6.44
N ASP A 46 -7.85 -1.03 5.34
CA ASP A 46 -6.73 -0.14 5.09
C ASP A 46 -7.23 1.31 5.17
N TYR A 47 -6.42 2.21 5.71
CA TYR A 47 -6.75 3.63 5.78
C TYR A 47 -5.52 4.50 5.56
N ALA A 48 -5.75 5.73 5.11
CA ALA A 48 -4.73 6.76 5.04
C ALA A 48 -5.31 8.09 5.52
N LEU A 49 -4.47 8.92 6.12
CA LEU A 49 -4.82 10.27 6.54
C LEU A 49 -4.65 11.23 5.38
N ILE A 50 -5.63 12.10 5.15
CA ILE A 50 -5.61 13.12 4.12
C ILE A 50 -5.08 14.41 4.76
N ARG A 51 -4.05 14.99 4.14
CA ARG A 51 -3.34 16.16 4.64
C ARG A 51 -3.32 17.27 3.59
N VAL A 52 -3.43 18.51 4.05
CA VAL A 52 -3.17 19.71 3.25
C VAL A 52 -1.80 20.25 3.63
N VAL A 53 -0.90 20.33 2.65
CA VAL A 53 0.49 20.78 2.71
C VAL A 53 0.61 22.04 1.86
N PRO A 54 0.40 23.23 2.42
CA PRO A 54 0.37 24.47 1.66
C PRO A 54 1.71 24.82 1.02
N HIS A 55 2.81 24.51 1.69
CA HIS A 55 4.17 24.68 1.18
C HIS A 55 4.82 23.32 0.91
N VAL A 56 4.59 22.80 -0.30
CA VAL A 56 5.00 21.46 -0.75
C VAL A 56 6.47 21.10 -0.42
N PRO A 57 7.48 21.96 -0.66
CA PRO A 57 8.87 21.69 -0.29
C PRO A 57 9.18 21.57 1.21
N LEU A 58 8.45 22.27 2.09
CA LEU A 58 8.67 22.19 3.54
C LEU A 58 8.04 20.91 4.11
N GLY A 59 7.01 20.37 3.46
CA GLY A 59 6.36 19.12 3.87
C GLY A 59 5.45 19.24 5.09
N ASP A 60 5.47 20.38 5.77
CA ASP A 60 4.55 20.70 6.85
C ASP A 60 3.12 20.86 6.32
N GLY A 61 2.23 20.06 6.88
CA GLY A 61 0.84 20.05 6.48
C GLY A 61 -0.05 19.49 7.57
N GLU A 62 -1.28 19.95 7.57
CA GLU A 62 -2.28 19.63 8.57
C GLU A 62 -3.13 18.45 8.10
N THR A 63 -3.49 17.56 9.02
CA THR A 63 -4.40 16.46 8.71
C THR A 63 -5.84 16.96 8.74
N VAL A 64 -6.59 16.70 7.68
CA VAL A 64 -7.93 17.27 7.49
C VAL A 64 -9.02 16.20 7.39
N GLY A 65 -8.63 14.95 7.15
CA GLY A 65 -9.57 13.83 7.06
C GLY A 65 -8.86 12.49 6.94
N ALA A 66 -9.64 11.45 6.67
CA ALA A 66 -9.16 10.11 6.43
C ALA A 66 -9.94 9.45 5.30
N ILE A 67 -9.28 8.56 4.58
CA ILE A 67 -9.89 7.62 3.64
C ILE A 67 -9.71 6.21 4.17
N LEU A 68 -10.73 5.37 4.08
CA LEU A 68 -10.71 3.99 4.54
C LEU A 68 -11.32 3.07 3.49
N GLN A 69 -10.74 1.90 3.29
CA GLN A 69 -11.32 0.80 2.54
C GLN A 69 -11.37 -0.49 3.37
N CYS A 70 -12.42 -1.28 3.19
CA CYS A 70 -12.51 -2.64 3.70
C CYS A 70 -12.98 -3.58 2.58
N ARG A 71 -12.06 -4.39 2.06
CA ARG A 71 -12.33 -5.28 0.91
C ARG A 71 -13.39 -6.32 1.22
N GLN A 72 -13.34 -6.92 2.41
CA GLN A 72 -14.29 -7.95 2.84
C GLN A 72 -15.72 -7.40 3.00
N LYS A 73 -15.86 -6.14 3.43
CA LYS A 73 -17.14 -5.45 3.59
C LYS A 73 -17.56 -4.63 2.36
N ARG A 74 -16.74 -4.62 1.29
CA ARG A 74 -16.94 -3.81 0.07
C ARG A 74 -17.15 -2.32 0.37
N PHE A 75 -16.47 -1.83 1.41
CA PHE A 75 -16.58 -0.45 1.86
C PHE A 75 -15.40 0.38 1.35
N ILE A 76 -15.67 1.60 0.91
CA ILE A 76 -14.71 2.69 0.78
C ILE A 76 -15.42 3.96 1.22
N GLY A 77 -14.74 4.81 1.97
CA GLY A 77 -15.31 6.07 2.42
C GLY A 77 -14.23 7.09 2.76
N ILE A 78 -14.63 8.34 2.76
CA ILE A 78 -13.84 9.47 3.24
C ILE A 78 -14.63 10.15 4.35
N ALA A 79 -13.93 10.55 5.41
CA ALA A 79 -14.50 11.40 6.45
C ALA A 79 -13.53 12.54 6.75
N TRP A 80 -14.11 13.72 6.94
CA TRP A 80 -13.37 14.94 7.24
C TRP A 80 -13.49 15.29 8.72
N ALA A 81 -12.49 15.98 9.26
CA ALA A 81 -12.53 16.49 10.63
C ALA A 81 -13.58 17.60 10.79
N GLN A 82 -13.82 18.38 9.72
CA GLN A 82 -14.82 19.44 9.61
C GLN A 82 -15.36 19.48 8.17
N THR A 83 -16.36 20.30 7.89
CA THR A 83 -16.84 20.50 6.51
C THR A 83 -15.70 20.92 5.57
N PRO A 84 -15.64 20.42 4.32
CA PRO A 84 -14.61 20.79 3.34
C PRO A 84 -14.37 22.30 3.18
N GLU A 85 -15.42 23.10 3.29
CA GLU A 85 -15.39 24.57 3.23
C GLU A 85 -14.61 25.14 4.42
N ALA A 86 -15.01 24.81 5.64
CA ALA A 86 -14.31 25.24 6.85
C ALA A 86 -12.84 24.78 6.88
N LEU A 87 -12.55 23.57 6.38
CA LEU A 87 -11.18 23.08 6.26
C LEU A 87 -10.36 23.94 5.30
N ALA A 88 -10.94 24.31 4.14
CA ALA A 88 -10.29 25.09 3.12
C ALA A 88 -9.94 26.52 3.58
N GLU A 89 -10.82 27.15 4.37
CA GLU A 89 -10.62 28.50 4.91
C GLU A 89 -9.40 28.62 5.84
N ARG A 90 -8.97 27.52 6.47
CA ARG A 90 -7.80 27.50 7.37
C ARG A 90 -6.47 27.75 6.63
N PHE A 91 -6.44 27.59 5.31
CA PHE A 91 -5.25 27.71 4.50
C PHE A 91 -5.26 29.01 3.68
N SER A 92 -5.11 30.15 4.36
CA SER A 92 -5.16 31.52 3.77
C SER A 92 -4.26 31.77 2.54
N GLN A 93 -3.19 30.99 2.43
CA GLN A 93 -2.20 31.00 1.35
C GLN A 93 -2.62 30.18 0.12
N LEU A 94 -3.71 29.42 0.21
CA LEU A 94 -4.30 28.63 -0.86
C LEU A 94 -5.64 29.24 -1.30
N ASN A 95 -6.07 28.91 -2.51
CA ASN A 95 -7.42 29.24 -2.94
C ASN A 95 -8.43 28.28 -2.27
N ALA A 96 -9.24 28.80 -1.34
CA ALA A 96 -10.19 28.00 -0.55
C ALA A 96 -11.20 27.26 -1.44
N ASP A 97 -11.79 27.92 -2.45
CA ASP A 97 -12.74 27.28 -3.37
C ASP A 97 -12.11 26.08 -4.10
N LEU A 98 -10.85 26.22 -4.53
CA LEU A 98 -10.14 25.15 -5.22
C LEU A 98 -9.85 23.97 -4.28
N VAL A 99 -9.48 24.26 -3.03
CA VAL A 99 -9.25 23.22 -2.01
C VAL A 99 -10.55 22.48 -1.72
N ALA A 100 -11.64 23.19 -1.38
CA ALA A 100 -12.93 22.59 -1.08
C ALA A 100 -13.45 21.73 -2.24
N ARG A 101 -13.37 22.25 -3.48
CA ARG A 101 -13.73 21.48 -4.69
C ARG A 101 -12.92 20.20 -4.84
N TYR A 102 -11.64 20.23 -4.49
CA TYR A 102 -10.79 19.04 -4.56
C TYR A 102 -11.18 18.01 -3.49
N LEU A 103 -11.45 18.45 -2.26
CA LEU A 103 -11.92 17.57 -1.19
C LEU A 103 -13.22 16.87 -1.60
N HIS A 104 -14.20 17.62 -2.13
CA HIS A 104 -15.42 17.02 -2.69
C HIS A 104 -15.17 16.08 -3.87
N ALA A 105 -14.21 16.41 -4.75
CA ALA A 105 -13.86 15.52 -5.84
C ALA A 105 -13.31 14.18 -5.33
N MET A 106 -12.58 14.17 -4.21
CA MET A 106 -12.11 12.93 -3.59
C MET A 106 -13.28 12.08 -3.07
N GLU A 107 -14.28 12.69 -2.43
CA GLU A 107 -15.51 11.99 -1.98
C GLU A 107 -16.22 11.34 -3.17
N ARG A 108 -16.47 12.13 -4.22
CA ARG A 108 -17.13 11.68 -5.44
C ARG A 108 -16.38 10.52 -6.11
N VAL A 109 -15.04 10.57 -6.14
CA VAL A 109 -14.24 9.44 -6.65
C VAL A 109 -14.38 8.22 -5.74
N ALA A 110 -14.38 8.37 -4.42
CA ALA A 110 -14.60 7.25 -3.49
C ALA A 110 -15.98 6.60 -3.72
N GLU A 111 -17.02 7.40 -3.93
CA GLU A 111 -18.40 7.00 -4.23
C GLU A 111 -18.57 6.35 -5.62
N GLY A 112 -17.58 6.49 -6.50
CA GLY A 112 -17.58 5.86 -7.81
C GLY A 112 -18.03 6.76 -8.95
N GLU A 113 -17.92 8.08 -8.78
CA GLU A 113 -18.24 9.05 -9.83
C GLU A 113 -17.06 9.40 -10.74
N GLY A 114 -17.39 9.87 -11.95
CA GLY A 114 -16.40 10.30 -12.94
C GLY A 114 -15.62 9.14 -13.60
N PRO A 115 -14.57 9.46 -14.38
CA PRO A 115 -13.80 8.46 -15.11
C PRO A 115 -13.09 7.44 -14.20
N ILE A 116 -12.53 7.93 -13.08
CA ILE A 116 -11.84 7.10 -12.06
C ILE A 116 -12.84 6.29 -11.23
N GLY A 117 -14.07 6.79 -11.10
CA GLY A 117 -15.17 6.12 -10.43
C GLY A 117 -15.51 4.73 -10.98
N LYS A 118 -15.20 4.48 -12.26
CA LYS A 118 -15.42 3.19 -12.93
C LYS A 118 -14.52 2.06 -12.42
N TYR A 119 -13.44 2.38 -11.71
CA TYR A 119 -12.57 1.38 -11.11
C TYR A 119 -13.20 0.72 -9.88
N THR A 120 -12.65 -0.43 -9.48
CA THR A 120 -13.04 -1.11 -8.23
C THR A 120 -12.72 -0.23 -7.02
N ALA A 121 -13.43 -0.43 -5.90
CA ALA A 121 -13.17 0.31 -4.66
C ALA A 121 -11.68 0.28 -4.25
N SER A 122 -11.01 -0.86 -4.42
CA SER A 122 -9.59 -0.99 -4.12
C SER A 122 -8.72 -0.16 -5.04
N GLU A 123 -8.98 -0.16 -6.35
CA GLU A 123 -8.23 0.66 -7.30
C GLU A 123 -8.45 2.16 -7.04
N ARG A 124 -9.68 2.57 -6.71
CA ARG A 124 -9.99 3.96 -6.34
C ARG A 124 -9.27 4.40 -5.08
N PHE A 125 -9.26 3.54 -4.05
CA PHE A 125 -8.49 3.79 -2.82
C PHE A 125 -7.02 4.02 -3.14
N HIS A 126 -6.36 3.08 -3.85
CA HIS A 126 -4.94 3.21 -4.16
C HIS A 126 -4.64 4.39 -5.10
N TRP A 127 -5.57 4.76 -5.98
CA TRP A 127 -5.44 5.95 -6.82
C TRP A 127 -5.50 7.24 -6.01
N LEU A 128 -6.39 7.32 -5.02
CA LEU A 128 -6.56 8.45 -4.10
C LEU A 128 -5.39 8.56 -3.10
N THR A 129 -4.84 7.43 -2.63
CA THR A 129 -3.72 7.40 -1.68
C THR A 129 -2.35 7.40 -2.35
N ALA A 130 -2.27 7.38 -3.68
CA ALA A 130 -1.01 7.43 -4.40
C ALA A 130 -0.22 8.70 -4.04
N THR A 131 1.08 8.56 -3.83
CA THR A 131 1.99 9.68 -3.55
C THR A 131 1.99 10.67 -4.72
N ARG A 132 1.68 11.95 -4.45
CA ARG A 132 1.73 13.03 -5.43
C ARG A 132 2.38 14.27 -4.82
N SER A 133 3.12 15.02 -5.65
CA SER A 133 3.72 16.30 -5.27
C SER A 133 2.70 17.43 -5.36
N THR A 134 1.61 17.31 -4.60
CA THR A 134 0.48 18.24 -4.60
C THR A 134 0.27 18.84 -3.21
N VAL A 135 -0.54 19.90 -3.14
CA VAL A 135 -0.95 20.52 -1.87
C VAL A 135 -1.80 19.58 -1.03
N ILE A 136 -2.58 18.69 -1.64
CA ILE A 136 -3.31 17.63 -0.92
C ILE A 136 -2.54 16.33 -1.07
N ARG A 137 -2.24 15.66 0.04
CA ARG A 137 -1.45 14.42 0.09
C ARG A 137 -2.09 13.43 1.05
N CYS A 138 -1.79 12.16 0.84
CA CYS A 138 -2.15 11.11 1.78
C CYS A 138 -0.91 10.68 2.60
N SER A 139 -1.13 10.24 3.84
CA SER A 139 -0.13 9.52 4.62
C SER A 139 0.19 8.16 3.98
N PRO A 140 1.23 7.45 4.45
CA PRO A 140 1.34 6.02 4.22
C PRO A 140 0.04 5.30 4.59
N VAL A 141 -0.24 4.20 3.89
CA VAL A 141 -1.39 3.35 4.18
C VAL A 141 -1.11 2.56 5.46
N HIS A 142 -2.08 2.58 6.37
CA HIS A 142 -2.10 1.83 7.61
C HIS A 142 -3.20 0.78 7.56
N THR A 143 -3.07 -0.29 8.35
CA THR A 143 -4.04 -1.38 8.39
C THR A 143 -4.60 -1.55 9.79
N GLY A 144 -5.89 -1.85 9.89
CA GLY A 144 -6.57 -2.15 11.14
C GLY A 144 -7.57 -3.30 10.98
N LEU A 145 -8.23 -3.67 12.08
CA LEU A 145 -9.30 -4.67 12.11
C LEU A 145 -10.60 -4.03 12.58
N THR A 146 -11.71 -4.28 11.90
CA THR A 146 -13.02 -3.81 12.33
C THR A 146 -14.17 -4.59 11.72
N ASP A 147 -15.26 -4.72 12.48
CA ASP A 147 -16.54 -5.24 11.98
C ASP A 147 -17.40 -4.16 11.32
N ASP A 148 -17.15 -2.89 11.67
CA ASP A 148 -17.82 -1.70 11.16
C ASP A 148 -16.80 -0.67 10.62
N PRO A 149 -16.56 -0.69 9.30
CA PRO A 149 -15.60 0.22 8.68
C PRO A 149 -16.08 1.68 8.67
N ALA A 150 -17.39 1.93 8.64
CA ALA A 150 -17.93 3.29 8.65
C ALA A 150 -17.72 3.95 10.03
N ALA A 151 -18.11 3.26 11.11
CA ALA A 151 -17.86 3.75 12.46
C ALA A 151 -16.35 3.91 12.76
N SER A 152 -15.51 3.08 12.12
CA SER A 152 -14.06 3.18 12.25
C SER A 152 -13.48 4.39 11.54
N LEU A 153 -13.99 4.70 10.35
CA LEU A 153 -13.63 5.89 9.62
C LEU A 153 -14.01 7.16 10.39
N GLU A 154 -15.24 7.24 10.92
CA GLU A 154 -15.70 8.38 11.72
C GLU A 154 -14.85 8.59 12.97
N ARG A 155 -14.52 7.51 13.70
CA ARG A 155 -13.66 7.58 14.89
C ARG A 155 -12.26 8.10 14.56
N ILE A 156 -11.69 7.67 13.42
CA ILE A 156 -10.39 8.16 12.97
C ILE A 156 -10.49 9.65 12.67
N ALA A 157 -11.51 10.09 11.93
CA ALA A 157 -11.73 11.49 11.57
C ALA A 157 -11.96 12.38 12.81
N ALA A 158 -12.74 11.92 13.78
CA ALA A 158 -12.99 12.63 15.05
C ALA A 158 -11.74 12.73 15.95
N GLY A 159 -10.76 11.84 15.77
CA GLY A 159 -9.49 11.87 16.49
C GLY A 159 -8.46 12.84 15.91
N LEU A 160 -8.73 13.43 14.74
CA LEU A 160 -7.89 14.43 14.12
C LEU A 160 -8.05 15.75 14.89
N ARG A 161 -6.95 16.27 15.43
CA ARG A 161 -6.89 17.54 16.15
C ARG A 161 -6.35 18.64 15.24
#